data_AF-A0A7X2MIM6-F1
#
_entry.id   AF-A0A7X2MIM6-F1
#
_cell.length_a   1.000
_cell.length_b   1.000
_cell.length_c   1.000
_cell.angle_alpha   90.00
_cell.angle_beta   90.00
_cell.angle_gamma   90.00
#
_symmetry.space_group_name_H-M   'P 1'
#
loop_
_entity.id
_entity.type
_entity.pdbx_description
1 polymer ?
#
loop_
_entity_poly.entity_id
_entity_poly.type
_entity_poly.pdbx_seq_one_letter_code
_entity_poly.pdbx_strand_id
1 'polypeptide(L)'
;MHNTTISLMADDTMTFADLACLAHQNTDGVPSEADNAGRAGAAAAALVTFARCTGLDADEEPAATAVVDLLANLMHLCGGTGMPFCELLITAAQHYGCEADPTA
;
A
#
# COMPACT_ATOMS: atom_id res chain seq x y z
N MET A 1 24.44 -38.15 -10.60
CA MET A 1 24.57 -36.70 -10.82
C MET A 1 23.15 -36.17 -10.87
N HIS A 2 22.63 -35.67 -9.75
CA HIS A 2 21.23 -35.25 -9.66
C HIS A 2 21.10 -33.76 -9.99
N ASN A 3 20.16 -33.51 -10.89
CA ASN A 3 19.80 -32.25 -11.53
C ASN A 3 19.55 -31.13 -10.51
N THR A 4 20.19 -29.98 -10.70
CA THR A 4 19.90 -28.74 -9.96
C THR A 4 18.59 -28.16 -10.50
N THR A 5 17.50 -28.33 -9.75
CA THR A 5 16.29 -27.53 -9.97
C THR A 5 16.61 -26.09 -9.63
N ILE A 6 16.71 -25.23 -10.63
CA ILE A 6 16.64 -23.78 -10.45
C ILE A 6 15.26 -23.52 -9.84
N SER A 7 15.26 -23.21 -8.55
CA SER A 7 14.10 -22.65 -7.89
C SER A 7 13.93 -21.24 -8.45
N LEU A 8 13.04 -21.11 -9.44
CA LEU A 8 12.44 -19.83 -9.81
C LEU A 8 11.71 -19.34 -8.57
N MET A 9 12.39 -18.56 -7.75
CA MET A 9 11.75 -17.63 -6.85
C MET A 9 10.88 -16.76 -7.77
N ALA A 10 9.57 -16.99 -7.74
CA ALA A 10 8.64 -16.00 -8.27
C ALA A 10 9.04 -14.67 -7.61
N ASP A 11 9.17 -13.63 -8.43
CA ASP A 11 9.35 -12.28 -7.96
C ASP A 11 8.12 -11.97 -7.09
N ASP A 12 8.25 -12.15 -5.77
CA ASP A 12 7.17 -12.01 -4.76
C ASP A 12 6.87 -10.51 -4.52
N THR A 13 7.11 -9.71 -5.55
CA THR A 13 6.87 -8.28 -5.60
C THR A 13 5.40 -8.08 -5.90
N MET A 14 4.67 -7.54 -4.92
CA MET A 14 3.27 -7.18 -5.09
C MET A 14 3.11 -6.25 -6.29
N THR A 15 2.27 -6.65 -7.24
CA THR A 15 1.99 -5.88 -8.46
C THR A 15 0.78 -4.97 -8.26
N PHE A 16 0.54 -4.09 -9.24
CA PHE A 16 -0.68 -3.30 -9.26
C PHE A 16 -1.96 -4.18 -9.34
N ALA A 17 -1.90 -5.30 -10.06
CA ALA A 17 -3.02 -6.23 -10.15
C ALA A 17 -3.37 -6.84 -8.78
N ASP A 18 -2.37 -7.16 -7.96
CA ASP A 18 -2.57 -7.67 -6.61
C ASP A 18 -3.21 -6.63 -5.69
N LEU A 19 -2.78 -5.36 -5.80
CA LEU A 19 -3.41 -4.23 -5.09
C LEU A 19 -4.87 -4.04 -5.49
N ALA A 20 -5.17 -4.12 -6.79
CA ALA A 20 -6.54 -4.02 -7.29
C ALA A 20 -7.44 -5.16 -6.78
N CYS A 21 -6.89 -6.37 -6.68
CA CYS A 21 -7.58 -7.51 -6.08
C CYS A 21 -7.87 -7.25 -4.58
N LEU A 22 -6.88 -6.77 -3.82
CA LEU A 22 -7.02 -6.45 -2.39
C LEU A 22 -8.06 -5.33 -2.14
N ALA A 23 -8.10 -4.32 -3.01
CA ALA A 23 -9.08 -3.25 -2.97
C ALA A 23 -10.52 -3.77 -3.18
N HIS A 24 -10.71 -4.73 -4.10
CA HIS A 24 -12.03 -5.31 -4.39
C HIS A 24 -12.56 -6.19 -3.27
N GLN A 25 -11.68 -6.96 -2.61
CA GLN A 25 -12.05 -7.80 -1.47
C GLN A 25 -12.60 -6.99 -0.28
N ASN A 26 -12.30 -5.69 -0.23
CA ASN A 26 -12.80 -4.77 0.80
C ASN A 26 -14.11 -4.07 0.44
N THR A 27 -14.59 -4.16 -0.79
CA THR A 27 -15.90 -3.61 -1.18
C THR A 27 -17.07 -4.57 -0.92
N ASP A 28 -16.79 -5.86 -0.69
CA ASP A 28 -17.81 -6.91 -0.51
C ASP A 28 -18.28 -7.09 0.95
N GLY A 29 -17.72 -6.33 1.90
CA GLY A 29 -18.11 -6.36 3.31
C GLY A 29 -18.12 -4.96 3.92
N VAL A 30 -19.01 -4.71 4.88
CA VAL A 30 -18.91 -3.52 5.74
C VAL A 30 -17.57 -3.63 6.48
N PRO A 31 -16.63 -2.68 6.31
CA PRO A 31 -15.40 -2.71 7.07
C PRO A 31 -15.78 -2.66 8.54
N SER A 32 -15.51 -3.74 9.28
CA SER A 32 -15.46 -3.60 10.73
C SER A 32 -14.30 -2.64 11.00
N GLU A 33 -14.58 -1.47 11.56
CA GLU A 33 -13.61 -0.40 11.83
C GLU A 33 -12.37 -0.87 12.64
N ALA A 34 -12.35 -2.13 13.11
CA ALA A 34 -11.34 -2.68 13.98
C ALA A 34 -10.22 -3.49 13.30
N ASP A 35 -10.39 -4.07 12.10
CA ASP A 35 -9.40 -5.03 11.57
C ASP A 35 -8.34 -4.42 10.63
N ASN A 36 -7.08 -4.82 10.83
CA ASN A 36 -5.91 -4.44 10.04
C ASN A 36 -6.10 -4.74 8.54
N ALA A 37 -6.78 -5.83 8.21
CA ALA A 37 -7.08 -6.20 6.82
C ALA A 37 -8.01 -5.19 6.14
N GLY A 38 -8.98 -4.65 6.88
CA GLY A 38 -9.87 -3.58 6.42
C GLY A 38 -9.12 -2.29 6.10
N ARG A 39 -8.19 -1.92 6.99
CA ARG A 39 -7.31 -0.74 6.81
C ARG A 39 -6.40 -0.89 5.59
N ALA A 40 -5.79 -2.07 5.40
CA ALA A 40 -4.96 -2.36 4.24
C ALA A 40 -5.75 -2.30 2.92
N GLY A 41 -6.98 -2.79 2.90
CA GLY A 41 -7.86 -2.71 1.75
C GLY A 41 -8.30 -1.31 1.35
N ALA A 42 -8.66 -0.49 2.34
CA ALA A 42 -8.99 0.91 2.10
C ALA A 42 -7.79 1.68 1.53
N ALA A 43 -6.59 1.40 2.05
CA ALA A 43 -5.34 1.94 1.50
C ALA A 43 -5.10 1.48 0.05
N ALA A 44 -5.32 0.20 -0.25
CA ALA A 44 -5.21 -0.34 -1.60
C ALA A 44 -6.20 0.33 -2.57
N ALA A 45 -7.45 0.55 -2.15
CA ALA A 45 -8.44 1.25 -2.97
C ALA A 45 -8.03 2.69 -3.28
N ALA A 46 -7.53 3.43 -2.29
CA ALA A 46 -7.02 4.78 -2.48
C ALA A 46 -5.82 4.81 -3.45
N LEU A 47 -4.91 3.85 -3.32
CA LEU A 47 -3.73 3.74 -4.17
C LEU A 47 -4.09 3.37 -5.62
N VAL A 48 -5.07 2.49 -5.82
CA VAL A 48 -5.60 2.14 -7.16
C VAL A 48 -6.24 3.37 -7.83
N THR A 49 -7.03 4.16 -7.09
CA THR A 49 -7.57 5.41 -7.61
C THR A 49 -6.46 6.39 -8.00
N PHE A 50 -5.45 6.54 -7.14
CA PHE A 50 -4.30 7.41 -7.40
C PHE A 50 -3.54 7.01 -8.67
N ALA A 51 -3.21 5.72 -8.81
CA ALA A 51 -2.47 5.20 -9.95
C ALA A 51 -3.23 5.44 -11.27
N ARG A 52 -4.55 5.17 -11.30
CA ARG A 52 -5.40 5.46 -12.46
C ARG A 52 -5.45 6.93 -12.83
N CYS A 53 -5.43 7.83 -11.84
CA CYS A 53 -5.44 9.27 -12.10
C CYS A 53 -4.10 9.81 -12.60
N THR A 54 -3.01 9.08 -12.38
CA THR A 54 -1.64 9.51 -12.71
C THR A 54 -1.01 8.71 -13.86
N GLY A 55 -1.67 7.65 -14.31
CA GLY A 55 -1.16 6.74 -15.35
C GLY A 55 -0.09 5.77 -14.84
N LEU A 56 -0.05 5.51 -13.53
CA LEU A 56 0.85 4.56 -12.88
C LEU A 56 0.21 3.17 -12.69
N ASP A 57 -0.91 2.90 -13.37
CA ASP A 57 -1.69 1.66 -13.28
C ASP A 57 -1.25 0.58 -14.28
N ALA A 58 0.00 0.62 -14.74
CA ALA A 58 0.55 -0.45 -15.57
C ALA A 58 0.64 -1.75 -14.77
N ASP A 59 0.00 -2.81 -15.26
CA ASP A 59 -0.21 -4.07 -14.53
C ASP A 59 1.08 -4.78 -14.07
N GLU A 60 2.22 -4.48 -14.70
CA GLU A 60 3.53 -5.09 -14.42
C GLU A 60 4.44 -4.22 -13.53
N GLU A 61 4.03 -2.99 -13.20
CA GLU A 61 4.84 -2.12 -12.34
C GLU A 61 4.73 -2.55 -10.86
N PRO A 62 5.84 -2.47 -10.10
CA PRO A 62 5.81 -2.73 -8.67
C PRO A 62 4.84 -1.78 -7.95
N ALA A 63 3.98 -2.33 -7.09
CA ALA A 63 3.12 -1.57 -6.18
C ALA A 63 3.89 -0.50 -5.38
N ALA A 64 5.14 -0.82 -5.03
CA ALA A 64 6.03 0.08 -4.31
C ALA A 64 6.29 1.41 -5.04
N THR A 65 6.35 1.41 -6.38
CA THR A 65 6.52 2.64 -7.19
C THR A 65 5.33 3.57 -6.98
N ALA A 66 4.11 3.04 -7.07
CA ALA A 66 2.88 3.81 -6.85
C ALA A 66 2.80 4.37 -5.42
N VAL A 67 3.26 3.60 -4.41
CA VAL A 67 3.33 4.06 -3.02
C VAL A 67 4.31 5.24 -2.88
N VAL A 68 5.51 5.12 -3.45
CA VAL A 68 6.52 6.19 -3.39
C VAL A 68 6.01 7.47 -4.07
N ASP A 69 5.40 7.34 -5.24
CA ASP A 69 4.87 8.49 -5.97
C ASP A 69 3.69 9.14 -5.25
N LEU A 70 2.83 8.34 -4.60
CA LEU A 70 1.77 8.86 -3.73
C LEU A 70 2.37 9.64 -2.55
N LEU A 71 3.38 9.10 -1.87
CA LEU A 71 4.06 9.79 -0.76
C LEU A 71 4.71 11.10 -1.22
N ALA A 72 5.37 11.11 -2.38
CA ALA A 72 5.96 12.32 -2.97
C ALA A 72 4.88 13.38 -3.27
N ASN A 73 3.73 12.99 -3.81
CA ASN A 73 2.62 13.90 -4.06
C ASN A 73 1.99 14.43 -2.76
N LEU A 74 1.90 13.61 -1.71
CA LEU A 74 1.47 14.05 -0.38
C LEU A 74 2.48 15.04 0.24
N MET A 75 3.79 14.84 0.03
CA MET A 75 4.81 15.80 0.43
C MET A 75 4.63 17.15 -0.27
N HIS A 76 4.40 17.14 -1.60
CA HIS A 76 4.10 18.37 -2.34
C HIS A 76 2.83 19.07 -1.83
N LEU A 77 1.75 18.31 -1.59
CA LEU A 77 0.50 18.84 -1.03
C LEU A 77 0.72 19.49 0.34
N CYS A 78 1.42 18.79 1.24
CA CYS A 78 1.72 19.29 2.58
C CYS A 78 2.58 20.56 2.53
N GLY A 79 3.62 20.57 1.69
CA GLY A 79 4.44 21.75 1.45
C GLY A 79 3.64 22.96 0.94
N GLY A 80 2.66 22.73 0.06
CA GLY A 80 1.77 23.78 -0.46
C GLY A 80 0.71 24.27 0.53
N THR A 81 0.36 23.48 1.55
CA THR A 81 -0.72 23.77 2.51
C THR A 81 -0.23 24.09 3.91
N GLY A 82 1.07 23.93 4.19
CA GLY A 82 1.67 24.18 5.51
C GLY A 82 1.52 23.03 6.51
N MET A 83 1.11 21.84 6.06
CA MET A 83 1.04 20.65 6.93
C MET A 83 2.45 20.04 7.13
N PRO A 84 2.81 19.60 8.35
CA PRO A 84 4.12 19.04 8.62
C PRO A 84 4.18 17.55 8.24
N PHE A 85 4.36 17.23 6.95
CA PHE A 85 4.32 15.85 6.44
C PHE A 85 5.18 14.86 7.23
N CYS A 86 6.44 15.21 7.54
CA CYS A 86 7.33 14.30 8.25
C CYS A 86 6.82 13.97 9.66
N GLU A 87 6.25 14.94 10.38
CA GLU A 87 5.66 14.71 11.70
C GLU A 87 4.42 13.81 11.61
N LEU A 88 3.56 14.07 10.61
CA LEU A 88 2.39 13.22 10.35
C LEU A 88 2.79 11.78 10.02
N LEU A 89 3.87 11.58 9.26
CA LEU A 89 4.39 10.26 8.93
C LEU A 89 4.96 9.54 10.16
N ILE A 90 5.67 10.25 11.04
CA ILE A 90 6.16 9.70 12.32
C ILE A 90 4.99 9.26 13.19
N THR A 91 3.94 10.08 13.34
CA THR A 91 2.74 9.72 14.10
C THR A 91 2.02 8.52 13.47
N ALA A 92 1.90 8.46 12.14
CA ALA A 92 1.30 7.31 11.46
C ALA A 92 2.08 6.01 11.73
N ALA A 93 3.42 6.06 11.75
CA ALA A 93 4.26 4.92 12.09
C ALA A 93 4.07 4.46 13.55
N GLN A 94 3.85 5.39 14.48
CA GLN A 94 3.53 5.07 15.88
C GLN A 94 2.18 4.35 16.00
N HIS A 95 1.14 4.84 15.30
CA HIS A 95 -0.17 4.18 15.29
C HIS A 95 -0.08 2.76 14.71
N TYR A 96 0.61 2.58 13.59
CA TYR A 96 0.85 1.26 13.01
C TYR A 96 1.57 0.33 13.99
N GLY A 97 2.61 0.82 14.68
CA GLY A 97 3.34 0.04 15.68
C GLY A 97 2.48 -0.38 16.87
N CYS A 98 1.60 0.49 17.38
CA CYS A 98 0.67 0.15 18.46
C CYS A 98 -0.39 -0.88 18.04
N GLU A 99 -0.86 -0.82 16.79
CA GLU A 99 -1.86 -1.76 16.25
C GLU A 99 -1.28 -3.12 15.84
N ALA A 100 0.05 -3.19 15.65
CA ALA A 100 0.77 -4.39 15.25
C ALA A 100 1.36 -5.19 16.41
N ASP A 101 1.35 -4.66 17.64
CA ASP A 101 1.86 -5.36 18.82
C ASP A 101 0.81 -6.34 19.38
N PRO A 102 1.03 -7.67 19.34
CA PRO A 102 0.10 -8.67 19.88
C PRO A 102 0.09 -8.74 21.41
N THR A 103 0.84 -7.87 22.12
CA THR A 103 0.97 -7.89 23.59
C THR A 103 0.47 -6.64 24.32
N ALA A 104 -0.20 -5.70 23.62
CA ALA A 104 -0.85 -4.53 24.23
C ALA A 104 -2.23 -4.84 24.84
#